data_AF-A0A9E5VTT1-F1
#
_entry.id   AF-A0A9E5VTT1-F1
#
_cell.length_a   1.000
_cell.length_b   1.000
_cell.length_c   1.000
_cell.angle_alpha   90.00
_cell.angle_beta   90.00
_cell.angle_gamma   90.00
#
_symmetry.space_group_name_H-M   'P 1'
#
loop_
_entity.id
_entity.type
_entity.pdbx_description
1 polymer ?
#
loop_
_entity_poly.entity_id
_entity_poly.type
_entity_poly.pdbx_seq_one_letter_code
_entity_poly.pdbx_strand_id
1 'polypeptide(L)'
;MKSKSQEGRVEELSKLVGGRFRLTVLIQKQAQEYYAAGRTFMPSVRNFDELFNYILDEIEDGTIQLAEREPGAEIEPGLQPSDLLGADEQI
;
A
#
# COMPACT_ATOMS: atom_id res chain seq x y z
N MET A 1 -8.52 -5.05 24.73
CA MET A 1 -9.10 -4.39 23.55
C MET A 1 -10.00 -5.41 22.86
N LYS A 2 -11.27 -5.08 22.54
CA LYS A 2 -12.07 -5.97 21.68
C LYS A 2 -11.36 -6.05 20.34
N SER A 3 -10.98 -7.23 19.88
CA SER A 3 -10.47 -7.40 18.51
C SER A 3 -11.58 -6.93 17.57
N LYS A 4 -11.44 -5.72 17.01
CA LYS A 4 -12.35 -5.27 15.96
C LYS A 4 -12.27 -6.30 14.84
N SER A 5 -13.40 -6.64 14.22
CA SER A 5 -13.37 -7.47 13.02
C SER A 5 -12.47 -6.77 11.99
N GLN A 6 -11.73 -7.55 11.20
CA GLN A 6 -10.85 -7.05 10.15
C GLN A 6 -11.58 -6.07 9.21
N GLU A 7 -12.85 -6.36 8.91
CA GLU A 7 -13.73 -5.48 8.13
C GLU A 7 -13.99 -4.12 8.81
N GLY A 8 -14.20 -4.11 10.13
CA GLY A 8 -14.37 -2.88 10.89
C GLY A 8 -13.10 -2.02 10.89
N ARG A 9 -11.91 -2.66 10.99
CA ARG A 9 -10.62 -1.97 10.88
C ARG A 9 -10.44 -1.35 9.50
N VAL A 10 -10.73 -2.10 8.44
CA VAL A 10 -10.66 -1.62 7.06
C VAL A 10 -11.57 -0.41 6.86
N GLU A 11 -12.78 -0.44 7.42
CA GLU A 11 -13.69 0.69 7.28
C GLU A 11 -13.18 1.95 7.99
N GLU A 12 -12.64 1.83 9.21
CA GLU A 12 -12.07 2.97 9.94
C GLU A 12 -10.84 3.55 9.23
N LEU A 13 -9.90 2.68 8.85
CA LEU A 13 -8.69 3.10 8.13
C LEU A 13 -9.04 3.72 6.77
N SER A 14 -10.08 3.22 6.10
CA SER A 14 -10.53 3.80 4.84
C SER A 14 -11.00 5.24 4.99
N LYS A 15 -11.58 5.60 6.14
CA LYS A 15 -12.01 6.99 6.42
C LYS A 15 -10.79 7.88 6.65
N LEU A 16 -9.75 7.35 7.30
CA LEU A 16 -8.50 8.06 7.60
C LEU A 16 -7.69 8.35 6.32
N VAL A 17 -7.55 7.39 5.42
CA VAL A 17 -6.72 7.54 4.20
C VAL A 17 -7.46 8.18 3.01
N GLY A 18 -8.71 8.62 3.20
CA GLY A 18 -9.50 9.30 2.16
C GLY A 18 -10.25 8.37 1.21
N GLY A 19 -10.59 7.16 1.65
CA GLY A 19 -11.51 6.23 1.00
C GLY A 19 -10.96 4.81 0.84
N ARG A 20 -11.87 3.86 0.54
CA ARG A 20 -11.51 2.44 0.34
C ARG A 20 -10.55 2.22 -0.82
N PHE A 21 -10.69 2.99 -1.91
CA PHE A 21 -9.79 2.89 -3.05
C PHE A 21 -8.34 3.22 -2.66
N ARG A 22 -8.13 4.34 -1.96
CA ARG A 22 -6.82 4.77 -1.49
C ARG A 22 -6.22 3.77 -0.52
N LEU A 23 -7.03 3.23 0.39
CA LEU A 23 -6.62 2.16 1.28
C LEU A 23 -6.15 0.91 0.52
N THR A 24 -6.90 0.47 -0.49
CA THR A 24 -6.53 -0.68 -1.31
C THR A 24 -5.21 -0.45 -2.04
N VAL A 25 -5.01 0.73 -2.63
CA VAL A 25 -3.76 1.08 -3.33
C VAL A 25 -2.57 1.06 -2.37
N LEU A 26 -2.73 1.59 -1.15
CA LEU A 26 -1.70 1.53 -0.12
C LEU A 26 -1.32 0.10 0.22
N ILE A 27 -2.34 -0.73 0.49
CA ILE A 27 -2.12 -2.12 0.87
C ILE A 27 -1.42 -2.88 -0.25
N GLN A 28 -1.82 -2.68 -1.50
CA GLN A 28 -1.21 -3.32 -2.66
C GLN A 28 0.24 -2.88 -2.85
N LYS A 29 0.52 -1.57 -2.76
CA LYS A 29 1.87 -1.03 -2.87
C LYS A 29 2.77 -1.62 -1.79
N GLN A 30 2.31 -1.60 -0.54
CA GLN A 30 3.09 -2.10 0.58
C GLN A 30 3.34 -3.61 0.46
N ALA A 31 2.32 -4.38 0.06
CA ALA A 31 2.46 -5.80 -0.22
C ALA A 31 3.52 -6.08 -1.30
N GLN A 32 3.53 -5.29 -2.38
CA GLN A 32 4.51 -5.42 -3.46
C GLN A 32 5.93 -5.14 -2.98
N GLU A 33 6.13 -4.10 -2.17
CA GLU A 33 7.44 -3.78 -1.57
C GLU A 33 7.96 -4.94 -0.73
N TYR A 34 7.09 -5.63 0.03
CA TYR A 34 7.50 -6.81 0.79
C TYR A 34 7.85 -8.01 -0.08
N TYR A 35 7.10 -8.24 -1.17
CA TYR A 35 7.47 -9.29 -2.12
C TYR A 35 8.85 -9.02 -2.75
N ALA A 36 9.16 -7.76 -3.05
CA ALA A 36 10.44 -7.36 -3.61
C ALA A 36 11.59 -7.46 -2.60
N ALA A 37 11.38 -7.01 -1.36
CA ALA A 37 12.40 -7.00 -0.31
C ALA A 37 12.64 -8.38 0.34
N GLY A 38 11.69 -9.31 0.16
CA GLY A 38 11.72 -10.64 0.74
C GLY A 38 11.55 -10.64 2.27
N ARG A 39 11.69 -11.82 2.88
CA ARG A 39 11.47 -12.01 4.33
C ARG A 39 12.50 -11.35 5.24
N THR A 40 13.57 -10.77 4.68
CA THR A 40 14.66 -10.15 5.44
C THR A 40 14.16 -9.04 6.36
N PHE A 41 13.16 -8.28 5.93
CA PHE A 41 12.61 -7.16 6.69
C PHE A 41 11.36 -7.52 7.49
N MET A 42 10.81 -8.74 7.30
CA MET A 42 9.60 -9.22 7.99
C MET A 42 9.70 -10.71 8.33
N PRO A 43 10.56 -11.08 9.29
CA PRO A 43 10.76 -12.48 9.67
C PRO A 43 9.52 -13.12 10.32
N SER A 44 8.60 -12.30 10.84
CA SER A 44 7.39 -12.75 11.53
C SER A 44 6.23 -13.10 10.58
N VAL A 45 6.23 -12.61 9.34
CA VAL A 45 5.13 -12.82 8.38
C VAL A 45 5.29 -14.15 7.65
N ARG A 46 4.29 -15.02 7.78
CA ARG A 46 4.31 -16.38 7.23
C ARG A 46 3.32 -16.60 6.10
N ASN A 47 2.26 -15.79 6.05
CA ASN A 47 1.17 -15.90 5.09
C ASN A 47 0.59 -14.52 4.75
N PHE A 48 -0.33 -14.51 3.78
CA PHE A 48 -0.93 -13.27 3.30
C PHE A 48 -1.86 -12.60 4.33
N ASP A 49 -2.52 -13.36 5.21
CA ASP A 49 -3.38 -12.79 6.24
C ASP A 49 -2.57 -12.05 7.30
N GLU A 50 -1.42 -12.61 7.70
CA GLU A 50 -0.45 -11.95 8.57
C GLU A 50 0.14 -10.70 7.91
N LEU A 51 0.47 -10.78 6.62
CA LEU A 51 0.95 -9.63 5.85
C LEU A 51 -0.09 -8.51 5.82
N PHE A 52 -1.33 -8.87 5.54
CA PHE A 52 -2.43 -7.91 5.48
C PHE A 52 -2.64 -7.24 6.83
N ASN A 53 -2.68 -7.99 7.93
CA ASN A 53 -2.81 -7.41 9.27
C ASN A 53 -1.63 -6.52 9.63
N TYR A 54 -0.41 -6.94 9.30
CA TYR A 54 0.80 -6.16 9.53
C TYR A 54 0.73 -4.81 8.78
N ILE A 55 0.29 -4.80 7.52
CA ILE A 55 0.09 -3.55 6.76
C ILE A 55 -0.96 -2.67 7.42
N LEU A 56 -2.07 -3.24 7.89
CA LEU A 56 -3.10 -2.46 8.58
C LEU A 56 -2.54 -1.81 9.86
N ASP A 57 -1.69 -2.52 10.60
CA ASP A 57 -1.01 -1.99 11.77
C ASP A 57 -0.08 -0.82 11.39
N GLU A 58 0.71 -0.94 10.30
CA GLU A 58 1.57 0.15 9.82
C GLU A 58 0.78 1.39 9.38
N ILE A 59 -0.41 1.22 8.80
CA ILE A 59 -1.31 2.34 8.44
C ILE A 59 -1.90 2.97 9.71
N GLU A 60 -2.31 2.14 10.68
CA GLU A 60 -2.88 2.60 11.95
C GLU A 60 -1.86 3.39 12.78
N ASP A 61 -0.59 2.95 12.78
CA ASP A 61 0.53 3.62 13.44
C ASP A 61 1.05 4.84 12.65
N GLY A 62 0.54 5.08 11.44
CA GLY A 62 0.95 6.19 10.58
C GLY A 62 2.35 6.04 9.97
N THR A 63 2.93 4.84 10.06
CA THR A 63 4.25 4.50 9.50
C THR A 63 4.23 4.54 7.98
N ILE A 64 3.10 4.14 7.37
CA ILE A 64 2.87 4.25 5.94
C ILE A 64 1.65 5.13 5.66
N GLN A 65 1.83 6.09 4.77
CA GLN A 65 0.78 7.01 4.34
C GLN A 65 0.89 7.22 2.83
N LEU A 66 -0.22 7.50 2.15
CA LEU A 66 -0.12 8.02 0.78
C LEU A 66 0.53 9.38 0.90
N ALA A 67 1.60 9.61 0.15
CA ALA A 67 2.06 10.97 -0.07
C ALA A 67 0.85 11.79 -0.53
N GLU A 68 0.43 12.76 0.28
CA GLU A 68 -0.51 13.75 -0.19
C GLU A 68 0.16 14.40 -1.39
N ARG A 69 -0.49 14.30 -2.55
CA ARG A 69 -0.01 15.01 -3.72
C ARG A 69 -0.06 16.49 -3.37
N GLU A 70 1.11 17.09 -3.13
CA GLU A 70 1.28 18.54 -3.01
C GLU A 70 0.47 19.20 -4.14
N PRO A 71 -0.47 20.11 -3.84
CA PRO A 71 -1.22 20.84 -4.84
C PRO A 71 -0.24 21.77 -5.58
N GLY A 72 0.46 21.21 -6.57
CA GLY A 72 1.62 21.84 -7.21
C GLY A 72 2.60 20.86 -7.84
N ALA A 73 2.46 19.53 -7.62
CA ALA A 73 3.19 18.54 -8.41
C ALA A 73 2.70 18.58 -9.86
N GLU A 74 3.37 19.40 -10.66
CA GLU A 74 3.23 19.47 -12.11
C GLU A 74 3.36 18.05 -12.66
N ILE A 75 2.29 17.56 -13.29
CA ILE A 75 2.43 16.44 -14.19
C ILE A 75 3.14 17.03 -15.38
N GLU A 76 4.41 16.67 -15.59
CA GLU A 76 5.08 16.85 -16.87
C GLU A 76 4.07 16.46 -17.97
N PRO A 77 3.57 17.42 -18.76
CA PRO A 77 2.48 17.16 -19.69
C PRO A 77 3.02 16.26 -20.79
N GLY A 78 2.82 14.94 -20.64
CA GLY A 78 3.34 13.98 -21.60
C GLY A 78 3.43 12.53 -21.14
N LEU A 79 3.50 12.24 -19.83
CA LEU A 79 3.55 10.83 -19.38
C LEU A 79 2.16 10.20 -19.46
N GLN A 80 1.94 9.39 -20.49
CA GLN A 80 0.78 8.53 -20.61
C GLN A 80 1.02 7.26 -19.77
N PRO A 81 -0.03 6.64 -19.18
CA PRO A 81 0.11 5.37 -18.45
C PRO A 81 0.74 4.24 -19.27
N SER A 82 0.72 4.33 -20.60
CA SER A 82 1.40 3.43 -21.54
C SER A 82 2.92 3.48 -21.42
N ASP A 83 3.49 4.56 -20.91
CA ASP A 83 4.94 4.77 -20.85
C ASP A 83 5.59 4.05 -19.63
N LEU A 84 4.76 3.53 -18.70
CA LEU A 84 5.19 2.73 -17.56
C LEU A 84 5.30 1.22 -17.87
N LEU A 85 4.85 0.78 -19.05
CA LEU A 85 4.86 -0.62 -19.49
C LEU A 85 5.65 -0.74 -20.80
N GLY A 86 6.98 -0.59 -20.70
CA GLY A 86 7.87 -0.65 -21.85
C GLY A 86 9.22 -1.28 -21.52
N ALA A 87 9.39 -2.51 -22.01
CA ALA A 87 10.65 -3.18 -22.32
C ALA A 87 11.47 -3.76 -21.16
N ASP A 88 11.17 -5.02 -20.82
CA ASP A 88 12.25 -6.00 -20.64
C ASP A 88 11.86 -7.35 -21.26
N GLU A 89 11.89 -7.40 -22.59
CA GLU A 89 12.13 -8.63 -23.34
C GLU A 89 13.34 -8.37 -24.24
N GLN A 90 14.51 -8.86 -23.82
CA GLN A 90 15.51 -9.53 -24.65
C GLN A 90 16.80 -9.79 -23.85
N ILE A 91 17.04 -11.05 -23.47
CA ILE A 91 18.27 -11.82 -23.80
C ILE A 91 17.85 -13.26 -24.07
#